data_AF-A0A5C8SXQ4-F1
#
_entry.id   AF-A0A5C8SXQ4-F1
#
_cell.length_a   1.000
_cell.length_b   1.000
_cell.length_c   1.000
_cell.angle_alpha   90.00
_cell.angle_beta   90.00
_cell.angle_gamma   90.00
#
_symmetry.space_group_name_H-M   'P 1'
#
loop_
_entity.id
_entity.type
_entity.pdbx_description
1 polymer ?
#
loop_
_entity_poly.entity_id
_entity_poly.type
_entity_poly.pdbx_seq_one_letter_code
_entity_poly.pdbx_strand_id
1 'polypeptide(L)'
;PDAALADAPQLDVLHVPGGFGQEALMRDEAVLGWIRRQAEGAGHVFSVCTGALLLGGAGLLRGRRATTHWSAFALLPYFGAQPVDRRVVVDGTWVFAAGVTAGIDGALRLAAELRGIEVAQAIQLGMEYAPEPPFDSGTPRTAPAAILERARSAVAEITARREATARGIAADLGIALPAG
;
A
#
# COMPACT_ATOMS: atom_id res chain seq x y z
N PRO A 1 20.93 2.73 3.30
CA PRO A 1 20.22 1.53 3.80
C PRO A 1 21.04 0.96 4.95
N ASP A 2 20.39 0.48 6.01
CA ASP A 2 21.07 0.01 7.23
C ASP A 2 21.46 -1.49 7.18
N ALA A 3 20.83 -2.27 6.29
CA ALA A 3 21.13 -3.68 6.05
C ALA A 3 20.81 -4.09 4.59
N ALA A 4 21.41 -5.18 4.11
CA ALA A 4 20.97 -5.86 2.90
C ALA A 4 19.78 -6.79 3.21
N LEU A 5 19.03 -7.21 2.18
CA LEU A 5 17.85 -8.07 2.36
C LEU A 5 18.20 -9.41 3.04
N ALA A 6 19.35 -10.00 2.70
CA ALA A 6 19.79 -11.27 3.27
C ALA A 6 20.20 -11.17 4.75
N ASP A 7 20.60 -9.98 5.20
CA ASP A 7 21.09 -9.74 6.55
C ASP A 7 20.01 -9.19 7.49
N ALA A 8 18.83 -8.85 6.94
CA ALA A 8 17.71 -8.38 7.74
C ALA A 8 17.20 -9.51 8.66
N PRO A 9 17.06 -9.26 9.98
CA PRO A 9 16.46 -10.24 10.87
C PRO A 9 14.98 -10.46 10.51
N GLN A 10 14.35 -11.45 11.15
CA GLN A 10 12.91 -11.56 11.08
C GLN A 10 12.27 -10.34 11.72
N LEU A 11 11.43 -9.63 10.97
CA LEU A 11 10.80 -8.40 11.42
C LEU A 11 9.54 -8.69 12.23
N ASP A 12 9.34 -7.98 13.32
CA ASP A 12 8.04 -7.96 14.03
C ASP A 12 6.97 -7.22 13.22
N VAL A 13 7.40 -6.20 12.46
CA VAL A 13 6.57 -5.39 11.57
C VAL A 13 7.25 -5.30 10.21
N LEU A 14 6.62 -5.86 9.18
CA LEU A 14 7.03 -5.64 7.80
C LEU A 14 6.34 -4.40 7.25
N HIS A 15 7.09 -3.33 6.97
CA HIS A 15 6.57 -2.16 6.26
C HIS A 15 7.00 -2.16 4.79
N VAL A 16 6.04 -2.12 3.87
CA VAL A 16 6.26 -2.05 2.43
C VAL A 16 5.78 -0.69 1.88
N PRO A 17 6.70 0.25 1.60
CA PRO A 17 6.34 1.55 1.05
C PRO A 17 6.01 1.47 -0.45
N GLY A 18 5.35 2.51 -0.95
CA GLY A 18 5.11 2.71 -2.37
C GLY A 18 6.18 3.56 -3.06
N GLY A 19 5.82 4.15 -4.19
CA GLY A 19 6.68 4.99 -5.01
C GLY A 19 6.65 4.58 -6.48
N PHE A 20 7.40 5.30 -7.33
CA PHE A 20 7.51 4.96 -8.75
C PHE A 20 8.38 3.72 -8.98
N GLY A 21 9.47 3.55 -8.22
CA GLY A 21 10.37 2.39 -8.31
C GLY A 21 9.72 1.05 -7.96
N GLN A 22 8.54 1.08 -7.32
CA GLN A 22 7.73 -0.11 -7.05
C GLN A 22 7.45 -0.94 -8.31
N GLU A 23 7.23 -0.30 -9.46
CA GLU A 23 6.87 -1.02 -10.69
C GLU A 23 7.98 -1.98 -11.13
N ALA A 24 9.23 -1.51 -11.12
CA ALA A 24 10.38 -2.33 -11.53
C ALA A 24 10.62 -3.54 -10.63
N LEU A 25 10.13 -3.49 -9.38
CA LEU A 25 10.28 -4.56 -8.39
C LEU A 25 9.13 -5.58 -8.41
N MET A 26 8.07 -5.34 -9.19
CA MET A 26 6.88 -6.21 -9.23
C MET A 26 7.13 -7.61 -9.81
N ARG A 27 8.30 -7.85 -10.41
CA ARG A 27 8.73 -9.16 -10.92
C ARG A 27 10.14 -9.53 -10.43
N ASP A 28 10.68 -8.79 -9.48
CA ASP A 28 11.98 -9.08 -8.89
C ASP A 28 11.81 -10.16 -7.81
N GLU A 29 12.12 -11.41 -8.16
CA GLU A 29 11.96 -12.54 -7.25
C GLU A 29 12.86 -12.47 -6.00
N ALA A 30 13.99 -11.75 -6.04
CA ALA A 30 14.80 -11.55 -4.84
C ALA A 30 14.05 -10.68 -3.83
N VAL A 31 13.41 -9.60 -4.31
CA VAL A 31 12.59 -8.71 -3.48
C VAL A 31 11.28 -9.37 -3.07
N LEU A 32 10.52 -9.93 -4.02
CA LEU A 32 9.22 -10.54 -3.72
C LEU A 32 9.37 -11.78 -2.83
N GLY A 33 10.41 -12.58 -3.04
CA GLY A 33 10.74 -13.70 -2.18
C GLY A 33 11.11 -13.27 -0.77
N TRP A 34 11.85 -12.17 -0.62
CA TRP A 34 12.14 -11.60 0.69
C TRP A 34 10.87 -11.08 1.38
N ILE A 35 9.99 -10.38 0.66
CA ILE A 35 8.70 -9.90 1.18
C ILE A 35 7.85 -11.07 1.68
N ARG A 36 7.75 -12.17 0.92
CA ARG A 36 7.01 -13.37 1.33
C ARG A 36 7.53 -13.93 2.65
N ARG A 37 8.85 -14.16 2.75
CA ARG A 37 9.47 -14.70 3.96
C ARG A 37 9.26 -13.80 5.19
N GLN A 38 9.44 -12.49 5.03
CA GLN A 38 9.22 -11.55 6.13
C GLN A 38 7.76 -11.52 6.56
N ALA A 39 6.82 -11.51 5.60
CA ALA A 39 5.38 -11.50 5.90
C ALA A 39 4.89 -12.78 6.60
N GLU A 40 5.53 -13.93 6.37
CA GLU A 40 5.19 -15.20 7.04
C GLU A 40 5.45 -15.18 8.55
N GLY A 41 6.53 -14.55 8.99
CA GLY A 41 6.87 -14.48 10.42
C GLY A 41 6.56 -13.15 11.09
N ALA A 42 6.15 -12.11 10.35
CA ALA A 42 5.88 -10.80 10.93
C ALA A 42 4.56 -10.81 11.71
N GLY A 43 4.57 -10.21 12.90
CA GLY A 43 3.36 -10.00 13.69
C GLY A 43 2.38 -9.06 13.00
N HIS A 44 2.89 -8.08 12.25
CA HIS A 44 2.09 -7.16 11.45
C HIS A 44 2.71 -6.90 10.07
N VAL A 45 1.85 -6.71 9.07
CA VAL A 45 2.25 -6.24 7.74
C VAL A 45 1.59 -4.90 7.48
N PHE A 46 2.40 -3.89 7.21
CA PHE A 46 1.96 -2.53 6.93
C PHE A 46 2.38 -2.14 5.52
N SER A 47 1.46 -1.59 4.74
CA SER A 47 1.83 -1.01 3.44
C SER A 47 1.25 0.38 3.27
N VAL A 48 1.98 1.21 2.51
CA VAL A 48 1.58 2.58 2.20
C VAL A 48 1.61 2.77 0.69
N CYS A 49 0.63 3.49 0.15
CA CYS A 49 0.59 3.88 -1.25
C CYS A 49 0.64 2.64 -2.16
N THR A 50 1.47 2.64 -3.20
CA THR A 50 1.65 1.50 -4.12
C THR A 50 2.40 0.31 -3.52
N GLY A 51 2.83 0.36 -2.25
CA GLY A 51 3.47 -0.78 -1.59
C GLY A 51 2.58 -2.02 -1.53
N ALA A 52 1.26 -1.82 -1.46
CA ALA A 52 0.28 -2.90 -1.59
C ALA A 52 0.44 -3.68 -2.91
N LEU A 53 0.89 -3.05 -4.00
CA LEU A 53 1.11 -3.76 -5.27
C LEU A 53 2.30 -4.73 -5.21
N LEU A 54 3.32 -4.47 -4.38
CA LEU A 54 4.41 -5.43 -4.16
C LEU A 54 3.94 -6.62 -3.34
N LEU A 55 3.09 -6.39 -2.33
CA LEU A 55 2.39 -7.48 -1.63
C LEU A 55 1.52 -8.28 -2.61
N GLY A 56 0.91 -7.62 -3.58
CA GLY A 56 0.16 -8.25 -4.67
C GLY A 56 1.04 -9.10 -5.59
N GLY A 57 2.18 -8.56 -6.04
CA GLY A 57 3.19 -9.29 -6.81
C GLY A 57 3.76 -10.50 -6.07
N ALA A 58 3.90 -10.39 -4.75
CA ALA A 58 4.29 -11.49 -3.86
C ALA A 58 3.18 -12.53 -3.64
N GLY A 59 1.97 -12.34 -4.19
CA GLY A 59 0.84 -13.26 -4.06
C GLY A 59 0.12 -13.18 -2.70
N LEU A 60 0.38 -12.15 -1.90
CA LEU A 60 -0.05 -12.07 -0.49
C LEU A 60 -1.42 -11.41 -0.29
N LEU A 61 -2.07 -10.92 -1.35
CA LEU A 61 -3.32 -10.15 -1.25
C LEU A 61 -4.60 -10.97 -1.53
N ARG A 62 -4.50 -12.25 -1.88
CA ARG A 62 -5.68 -13.06 -2.21
C ARG A 62 -6.69 -13.08 -1.06
N GLY A 63 -7.91 -12.63 -1.34
CA GLY A 63 -9.02 -12.57 -0.37
C GLY A 63 -8.94 -11.42 0.63
N ARG A 64 -7.85 -10.64 0.66
CA ARG A 64 -7.65 -9.57 1.65
C ARG A 64 -8.41 -8.32 1.32
N ARG A 65 -8.88 -7.62 2.34
CA ARG A 65 -9.43 -6.26 2.21
C ARG A 65 -8.27 -5.27 2.22
N ALA A 66 -8.06 -4.55 1.12
CA ALA A 66 -6.91 -3.67 0.97
C ALA A 66 -7.27 -2.32 0.33
N THR A 67 -6.42 -1.32 0.58
CA THR A 67 -6.40 -0.04 -0.12
C THR A 67 -5.00 0.21 -0.66
N THR A 68 -4.85 1.19 -1.55
CA THR A 68 -3.56 1.61 -2.13
C THR A 68 -3.66 3.05 -2.61
N HIS A 69 -2.66 3.56 -3.32
CA HIS A 69 -2.73 4.88 -3.95
C HIS A 69 -3.89 4.95 -4.96
N TRP A 70 -4.58 6.09 -5.02
CA TRP A 70 -5.76 6.27 -5.88
C TRP A 70 -5.50 5.93 -7.35
N SER A 71 -4.30 6.24 -7.86
CA SER A 71 -3.93 5.97 -9.26
C SER A 71 -3.63 4.49 -9.58
N ALA A 72 -3.60 3.65 -8.55
CA ALA A 72 -3.36 2.21 -8.64
C ALA A 72 -4.51 1.37 -8.03
N PHE A 73 -5.55 2.02 -7.50
CA PHE A 73 -6.62 1.36 -6.75
C PHE A 73 -7.34 0.28 -7.56
N ALA A 74 -7.59 0.54 -8.84
CA ALA A 74 -8.22 -0.40 -9.76
C ALA A 74 -7.40 -1.68 -10.01
N LEU A 75 -6.12 -1.73 -9.61
CA LEU A 75 -5.26 -2.89 -9.80
C LEU A 75 -5.36 -3.91 -8.66
N LEU A 76 -5.93 -3.55 -7.50
CA LEU A 76 -6.06 -4.45 -6.36
C LEU A 76 -6.74 -5.80 -6.69
N PRO A 77 -7.82 -5.85 -7.51
CA PRO A 77 -8.44 -7.12 -7.92
C PRO A 77 -7.52 -8.03 -8.73
N TYR A 78 -6.52 -7.49 -9.44
CA TYR A 78 -5.56 -8.28 -10.23
C TYR A 78 -4.69 -9.16 -9.33
N PHE A 79 -4.62 -8.86 -8.04
CA PHE A 79 -3.91 -9.63 -7.02
C PHE A 79 -4.87 -10.41 -6.10
N GLY A 80 -6.15 -10.50 -6.48
CA GLY A 80 -7.19 -11.21 -5.73
C GLY A 80 -7.64 -10.47 -4.46
N ALA A 81 -7.26 -9.20 -4.30
CA ALA A 81 -7.68 -8.39 -3.17
C ALA A 81 -9.12 -7.89 -3.36
N GLN A 82 -9.81 -7.65 -2.25
CA GLN A 82 -11.06 -6.92 -2.18
C GLN A 82 -10.75 -5.42 -1.97
N PRO A 83 -10.95 -4.55 -2.98
CA PRO A 83 -10.61 -3.14 -2.84
C PRO A 83 -11.56 -2.43 -1.88
N VAL A 84 -11.02 -1.64 -0.96
CA VAL A 84 -11.79 -0.83 -0.01
C VAL A 84 -11.32 0.63 -0.10
N ASP A 85 -12.18 1.52 -0.61
CA ASP A 85 -11.87 2.96 -0.75
C ASP A 85 -11.94 3.67 0.61
N ARG A 86 -10.89 3.48 1.41
CA ARG A 86 -10.66 4.14 2.69
C ARG A 86 -9.19 4.56 2.78
N ARG A 87 -8.95 5.59 3.59
CA ARG A 87 -7.60 6.12 3.86
C ARG A 87 -6.69 5.08 4.52
N VAL A 88 -7.24 4.31 5.46
CA VAL A 88 -6.59 3.16 6.11
C VAL A 88 -7.59 2.01 6.16
N VAL A 89 -7.14 0.80 5.85
CA VAL A 89 -7.89 -0.44 5.91
C VAL A 89 -7.13 -1.42 6.79
N VAL A 90 -7.81 -1.98 7.79
CA VAL A 90 -7.26 -3.02 8.66
C VAL A 90 -7.95 -4.34 8.34
N ASP A 91 -7.15 -5.38 8.14
CA ASP A 91 -7.59 -6.75 7.84
C ASP A 91 -6.78 -7.74 8.69
N GLY A 92 -7.25 -7.99 9.91
CA GLY A 92 -6.47 -8.68 10.94
C GLY A 92 -5.21 -7.90 11.29
N THR A 93 -4.04 -8.56 11.21
CA THR A 93 -2.73 -7.94 11.46
C THR A 93 -2.17 -7.14 10.27
N TRP A 94 -2.96 -6.99 9.21
CA TRP A 94 -2.56 -6.27 8.01
C TRP A 94 -3.15 -4.87 8.01
N VAL A 95 -2.30 -3.87 7.82
CA VAL A 95 -2.68 -2.47 7.73
C VAL A 95 -2.30 -1.97 6.33
N PHE A 96 -3.30 -1.54 5.57
CA PHE A 96 -3.10 -0.93 4.26
C PHE A 96 -3.46 0.54 4.36
N ALA A 97 -2.49 1.41 4.09
CA ALA A 97 -2.69 2.85 4.00
C ALA A 97 -2.67 3.29 2.53
N ALA A 98 -3.59 4.20 2.19
CA ALA A 98 -3.77 4.72 0.84
C ALA A 98 -2.60 5.65 0.43
N GLY A 99 -2.89 6.80 -0.19
CA GLY A 99 -1.86 7.67 -0.72
C GLY A 99 -0.98 8.33 0.35
N VAL A 100 0.34 8.17 0.20
CA VAL A 100 1.43 8.98 0.78
C VAL A 100 1.26 9.33 2.26
N THR A 101 0.53 10.41 2.58
CA THR A 101 0.33 10.88 3.95
C THR A 101 -0.53 9.95 4.79
N ALA A 102 -1.32 9.07 4.15
CA ALA A 102 -2.08 8.02 4.83
C ALA A 102 -1.18 7.09 5.68
N GLY A 103 0.12 7.04 5.38
CA GLY A 103 1.09 6.32 6.18
C GLY A 103 1.18 6.81 7.63
N ILE A 104 0.94 8.10 7.89
CA ILE A 104 0.93 8.65 9.26
C ILE A 104 -0.26 8.08 10.04
N ASP A 105 -1.45 8.12 9.46
CA ASP A 105 -2.66 7.58 10.09
C ASP A 105 -2.58 6.06 10.28
N GLY A 106 -2.03 5.35 9.27
CA GLY A 106 -1.80 3.92 9.34
C GLY A 106 -0.79 3.55 10.44
N ALA A 107 0.28 4.34 10.59
CA ALA A 107 1.27 4.14 11.65
C ALA A 107 0.71 4.43 13.05
N LEU A 108 -0.13 5.47 13.21
CA LEU A 108 -0.82 5.73 14.47
C LEU A 108 -1.77 4.60 14.85
N ARG A 109 -2.49 4.04 13.85
CA ARG A 109 -3.33 2.85 14.07
C ARG A 109 -2.48 1.65 14.50
N LEU A 110 -1.38 1.39 13.80
CA LEU A 110 -0.47 0.30 14.14
C LEU A 110 0.16 0.48 15.53
N ALA A 111 0.53 1.70 15.90
CA ALA A 111 1.03 2.01 17.24
C ALA A 111 -0.01 1.68 18.32
N ALA A 112 -1.29 1.95 18.06
CA ALA A 112 -2.37 1.60 18.97
C ALA A 112 -2.53 0.08 19.13
N GLU A 113 -2.44 -0.69 18.03
CA GLU A 113 -2.48 -2.16 18.08
C GLU A 113 -1.29 -2.74 18.84
N LEU A 114 -0.09 -2.16 18.67
CA LEU A 114 1.13 -2.68 19.30
C LEU A 114 1.28 -2.27 20.77
N ARG A 115 0.86 -1.05 21.14
CA ARG A 115 1.23 -0.42 22.41
C ARG A 115 0.08 0.22 23.16
N GLY A 116 -1.15 0.12 22.67
CA GLY A 116 -2.34 0.70 23.28
C GLY A 116 -2.66 2.12 22.80
N ILE A 117 -3.90 2.52 23.02
CA ILE A 117 -4.47 3.77 22.51
C ILE A 117 -3.77 4.99 23.11
N GLU A 118 -3.42 4.95 24.38
CA GLU A 118 -2.79 6.05 25.11
C GLU A 118 -1.41 6.38 24.53
N VAL A 119 -0.63 5.36 24.16
CA VAL A 119 0.69 5.54 23.51
C VAL A 119 0.51 6.16 22.13
N ALA A 120 -0.45 5.69 21.34
CA ALA A 120 -0.73 6.27 20.02
C ALA A 120 -1.19 7.74 20.12
N GLN A 121 -2.03 8.08 21.10
CA GLN A 121 -2.45 9.46 21.37
C GLN A 121 -1.28 10.34 21.82
N ALA A 122 -0.39 9.83 22.67
CA ALA A 122 0.82 10.55 23.08
C ALA A 122 1.76 10.80 21.90
N ILE A 123 1.92 9.83 20.99
CA ILE A 123 2.69 10.01 19.74
C ILE A 123 2.03 11.08 18.87
N GLN A 124 0.71 11.01 18.67
CA GLN A 124 -0.03 11.99 17.87
C GLN A 124 0.14 13.41 18.41
N LEU A 125 -0.01 13.59 19.73
CA LEU A 125 0.17 14.87 20.40
C LEU A 125 1.63 15.35 20.33
N GLY A 126 2.60 14.46 20.56
CA GLY A 126 4.02 14.79 20.52
C GLY A 126 4.50 15.21 19.13
N MET A 127 3.87 14.73 18.07
CA MET A 127 4.10 15.18 16.70
C MET A 127 3.32 16.45 16.33
N GLU A 128 2.40 16.90 17.19
CA GLU A 128 1.38 17.90 16.87
C GLU A 128 0.62 17.55 15.58
N TYR A 129 0.26 16.27 15.42
CA TYR A 129 -0.44 15.80 14.23
C TYR A 129 -1.93 16.19 14.25
N ALA A 130 -2.18 17.45 13.92
CA ALA A 130 -3.48 18.09 13.76
C ALA A 130 -3.56 18.77 12.38
N PRO A 131 -3.76 18.00 11.29
CA PRO A 131 -3.65 18.52 9.94
C PRO A 131 -4.75 19.55 9.61
N GLU A 132 -4.36 20.71 9.06
CA GLU A 132 -5.25 21.73 8.47
C GLU A 132 -4.93 21.94 6.98
N PRO A 133 -5.42 21.07 6.07
CA PRO A 133 -5.16 21.24 4.64
C PRO A 133 -5.81 22.54 4.12
N PRO A 134 -5.07 23.42 3.41
CA PRO A 134 -5.62 24.67 2.87
C PRO A 134 -6.51 24.47 1.64
N PHE A 135 -6.60 23.24 1.11
CA PHE A 135 -7.40 22.88 -0.06
C PHE A 135 -8.08 21.53 0.12
N ASP A 136 -9.27 21.36 -0.47
CA ASP A 136 -9.96 20.07 -0.54
C ASP A 136 -9.69 19.36 -1.88
N SER A 137 -8.44 18.99 -2.12
CA SER A 137 -8.02 18.28 -3.33
C SER A 137 -7.16 17.04 -3.04
N GLY A 138 -7.28 16.52 -1.81
CA GLY A 138 -6.52 15.34 -1.36
C GLY A 138 -7.05 14.01 -1.90
N THR A 139 -8.24 13.99 -2.53
CA THR A 139 -8.84 12.77 -3.10
C THR A 139 -9.41 13.05 -4.50
N PRO A 140 -9.50 12.03 -5.38
CA PRO A 140 -10.18 12.18 -6.66
C PRO A 140 -11.64 12.60 -6.55
N ARG A 141 -12.30 12.33 -5.41
CA ARG A 141 -13.71 12.66 -5.18
C ARG A 141 -13.92 14.15 -4.92
N THR A 142 -12.95 14.82 -4.30
CA THR A 142 -13.09 16.22 -3.88
C THR A 142 -12.30 17.20 -4.75
N ALA A 143 -11.24 16.74 -5.41
CA ALA A 143 -10.44 17.58 -6.31
C ALA A 143 -11.27 18.15 -7.49
N PRO A 144 -11.07 19.42 -7.88
CA PRO A 144 -11.67 19.96 -9.10
C PRO A 144 -11.30 19.12 -10.33
N ALA A 145 -12.24 18.96 -11.26
CA ALA A 145 -12.06 18.07 -12.42
C ALA A 145 -10.78 18.36 -13.22
N ALA A 146 -10.47 19.63 -13.49
CA ALA A 146 -9.24 20.00 -14.21
C ALA A 146 -7.95 19.61 -13.46
N ILE A 147 -7.96 19.65 -12.13
CA ILE A 147 -6.83 19.24 -11.28
C ILE A 147 -6.69 17.71 -11.30
N LEU A 148 -7.81 16.99 -11.19
CA LEU A 148 -7.82 15.53 -11.29
C LEU A 148 -7.29 15.06 -12.65
N GLU A 149 -7.76 15.66 -13.75
CA GLU A 149 -7.30 15.30 -15.09
C GLU A 149 -5.80 15.58 -15.26
N ARG A 150 -5.31 16.74 -14.81
CA ARG A 150 -3.87 17.04 -14.81
C ARG A 150 -3.08 16.01 -14.00
N ALA A 151 -3.56 15.63 -12.83
CA ALA A 151 -2.91 14.62 -11.98
C ALA A 151 -2.91 13.23 -12.63
N ARG A 152 -4.00 12.84 -13.30
CA ARG A 152 -4.10 11.60 -14.08
C ARG A 152 -3.11 11.58 -15.23
N SER A 153 -3.05 12.65 -16.03
CA SER A 153 -2.09 12.76 -17.13
C SER A 153 -0.64 12.63 -16.64
N ALA A 154 -0.32 13.23 -15.49
CA ALA A 154 1.03 13.18 -14.92
C ALA A 154 1.49 11.76 -14.52
N VAL A 155 0.56 10.85 -14.22
CA VAL A 155 0.87 9.46 -13.83
C VAL A 155 0.41 8.41 -14.85
N ALA A 156 -0.10 8.84 -16.01
CA ALA A 156 -0.71 7.95 -17.00
C ALA A 156 0.26 6.86 -17.47
N GLU A 157 1.50 7.23 -17.80
CA GLU A 157 2.51 6.30 -18.31
C GLU A 157 2.86 5.20 -17.29
N ILE A 158 3.08 5.58 -16.03
CA ILE A 158 3.39 4.61 -14.97
C ILE A 158 2.17 3.77 -14.60
N THR A 159 0.96 4.33 -14.64
CA THR A 159 -0.27 3.57 -14.41
C THR A 159 -0.47 2.51 -15.50
N ALA A 160 -0.23 2.84 -16.78
CA ALA A 160 -0.31 1.89 -17.88
C ALA A 160 0.71 0.74 -17.74
N ARG A 161 1.96 1.05 -17.35
CA ARG A 161 2.96 0.01 -17.04
C ARG A 161 2.52 -0.91 -15.90
N ARG A 162 2.04 -0.35 -14.80
CA ARG A 162 1.55 -1.12 -13.65
C ARG A 162 0.41 -2.04 -14.04
N GLU A 163 -0.51 -1.60 -14.89
CA GLU A 163 -1.62 -2.44 -15.37
C GLU A 163 -1.12 -3.61 -16.22
N ALA A 164 -0.20 -3.36 -17.17
CA ALA A 164 0.40 -4.42 -17.97
C ALA A 164 1.11 -5.46 -17.09
N THR A 165 1.91 -5.00 -16.12
CA THR A 165 2.61 -5.86 -15.16
C THR A 165 1.62 -6.63 -14.27
N ALA A 166 0.56 -5.98 -13.78
CA ALA A 166 -0.48 -6.61 -12.97
C ALA A 166 -1.25 -7.70 -13.74
N ARG A 167 -1.53 -7.50 -15.03
CA ARG A 167 -2.14 -8.54 -15.90
C ARG A 167 -1.28 -9.79 -15.99
N GLY A 168 0.03 -9.61 -16.21
CA GLY A 168 0.96 -10.74 -16.24
C GLY A 168 0.98 -11.49 -14.91
N ILE A 169 1.09 -10.77 -13.78
CA ILE A 169 1.09 -11.37 -12.44
C ILE A 169 -0.24 -12.09 -12.15
N ALA A 170 -1.38 -11.52 -12.54
CA ALA A 170 -2.68 -12.15 -12.38
C ALA A 170 -2.74 -13.51 -13.10
N ALA A 171 -2.20 -13.58 -14.32
CA ALA A 171 -2.08 -14.83 -15.06
C ALA A 171 -1.16 -15.83 -14.35
N ASP A 172 0.01 -15.38 -13.90
CA ASP A 172 1.00 -16.22 -13.18
C ASP A 172 0.41 -16.80 -11.87
N LEU A 173 -0.43 -16.02 -11.17
CA LEU A 173 -1.09 -16.42 -9.93
C LEU A 173 -2.42 -17.17 -10.14
N GLY A 174 -2.91 -17.30 -11.39
CA GLY A 174 -4.20 -17.92 -11.69
C GLY A 174 -5.40 -17.14 -11.15
N ILE A 175 -5.33 -15.81 -11.13
CA ILE A 175 -6.41 -14.93 -10.68
C ILE A 175 -7.33 -14.60 -11.86
N ALA A 176 -8.60 -14.95 -11.75
CA ALA A 176 -9.61 -14.55 -12.71
C ALA A 176 -9.88 -13.05 -12.60
N LEU A 177 -9.65 -12.31 -13.68
CA LEU A 177 -9.95 -10.88 -13.71
C LEU A 177 -11.47 -10.65 -13.82
N PRO A 178 -12.02 -9.62 -13.16
CA PRO A 178 -13.40 -9.22 -13.39
C PRO A 178 -13.62 -8.90 -14.87
N ALA A 179 -14.77 -9.30 -15.42
CA ALA A 179 -15.19 -8.82 -16.74
C ALA A 179 -15.27 -7.28 -16.69
N GLY A 180 -14.57 -6.62 -17.61
CA GLY A 180 -14.49 -5.16 -17.69
C GLY A 180 -15.80 -4.50 -18.09
#